data_AF-A0A496U1R3-F1
#
_entry.id   AF-A0A496U1R3-F1
#
_cell.length_a   1.000
_cell.length_b   1.000
_cell.length_c   1.000
_cell.angle_alpha   90.00
_cell.angle_beta   90.00
_cell.angle_gamma   90.00
#
_symmetry.space_group_name_H-M   'P 1'
#
loop_
_entity.id
_entity.type
_entity.pdbx_description
1 polymer ?
#
loop_
_entity_poly.entity_id
_entity_poly.type
_entity_poly.pdbx_seq_one_letter_code
_entity_poly.pdbx_strand_id
1 'polypeptide(L)'
;MNKIFVLCLKELNEHFIHNKRIIISFLILIFAFSPIVFGISSQNNPIVLRIIALIFSLLPVQLGIIFALPVMIESFYREKINGSIEYMLGYNLSLKELWLGKTLGLTMGSYLISVLLIIIFNIALLYKSNILLLQFFGFFAYLNLLILSPIALFSVIGFFSMLYMLFRNYQIPHYILFALVFSSFFLISKLKPRSPMVFEIILICGIAILITVSFIIAHFITRERVILSAD
;
A
#
# COMPACT_ATOMS: atom_id res chain seq x y z
N MET A 1 5.85 13.86 23.91
CA MET A 1 5.46 13.57 22.51
C MET A 1 4.73 12.24 22.47
N ASN A 2 3.70 12.10 21.63
CA ASN A 2 2.97 10.85 21.48
C ASN A 2 3.91 9.75 20.93
N LYS A 3 4.10 8.64 21.65
CA LYS A 3 5.07 7.58 21.31
C LYS A 3 4.86 7.03 19.89
N ILE A 4 3.59 6.92 19.48
CA ILE A 4 3.19 6.46 18.15
C ILE A 4 3.75 7.37 17.05
N PHE A 5 3.74 8.69 17.27
CA PHE A 5 4.21 9.66 16.27
C PHE A 5 5.73 9.63 16.12
N VAL A 6 6.46 9.48 17.23
CA VAL A 6 7.93 9.32 17.20
C VAL A 6 8.31 8.06 16.42
N LEU A 7 7.60 6.95 16.66
CA LEU A 7 7.83 5.71 15.92
C LEU A 7 7.51 5.87 14.43
N CYS A 8 6.39 6.52 14.08
CA CYS A 8 6.03 6.82 12.71
C CYS A 8 7.13 7.62 11.98
N LEU A 9 7.64 8.69 12.61
CA LEU A 9 8.72 9.50 12.04
C LEU A 9 10.03 8.72 11.89
N LYS A 10 10.35 7.84 12.85
CA LYS A 10 11.51 6.95 12.76
C LYS A 10 11.43 6.10 11.50
N GLU A 11 10.30 5.41 11.28
CA GLU A 11 10.11 4.53 10.12
C GLU A 11 10.18 5.28 8.78
N LEU A 12 9.59 6.49 8.73
CA LEU A 12 9.68 7.35 7.56
C LEU A 12 11.13 7.74 7.24
N ASN A 13 11.90 8.14 8.26
CA ASN A 13 13.27 8.57 8.09
C ASN A 13 14.21 7.43 7.70
N GLU A 14 14.10 6.29 8.38
CA GLU A 14 14.99 5.14 8.17
C GLU A 14 14.75 4.48 6.81
N HIS A 15 13.49 4.20 6.48
CA HIS A 15 13.19 3.45 5.27
C HIS A 15 13.03 4.31 4.04
N PHE A 16 12.42 5.50 4.13
CA PHE A 16 12.08 6.28 2.92
C PHE A 16 13.06 7.39 2.59
N ILE A 17 13.67 8.03 3.59
CA ILE A 17 14.58 9.15 3.36
C ILE A 17 16.03 8.69 3.22
N HIS A 18 16.50 7.81 4.10
CA HIS A 18 17.92 7.40 4.12
C HIS A 18 18.22 6.18 3.24
N ASN A 19 17.22 5.38 2.89
CA ASN A 19 17.46 4.15 2.15
C ASN A 19 17.56 4.40 0.63
N LYS A 20 18.79 4.36 0.11
CA LYS A 20 19.07 4.46 -1.33
C LYS A 20 18.36 3.38 -2.18
N ARG A 21 17.99 2.24 -1.59
CA ARG A 21 17.28 1.16 -2.30
C ARG A 21 15.92 1.61 -2.80
N ILE A 22 15.21 2.44 -2.03
CA ILE A 22 13.89 2.94 -2.43
C ILE A 22 13.99 3.83 -3.66
N ILE A 23 15.04 4.65 -3.76
CA ILE A 23 15.30 5.48 -4.95
C ILE A 23 15.52 4.60 -6.18
N ILE A 24 16.29 3.52 -6.05
CA ILE A 24 16.53 2.58 -7.16
C ILE A 24 15.23 1.89 -7.56
N SER A 25 14.46 1.38 -6.60
CA SER A 25 13.14 0.77 -6.85
C SER A 25 12.17 1.74 -7.52
N PHE A 26 12.21 3.02 -7.12
CA PHE A 26 11.41 4.08 -7.71
C PHE A 26 11.77 4.33 -9.18
N LEU A 27 13.06 4.42 -9.50
CA LEU A 27 13.54 4.58 -10.88
C LEU A 27 13.17 3.38 -11.76
N ILE A 28 13.31 2.16 -11.23
CA ILE A 28 12.91 0.93 -11.95
C ILE A 28 11.42 0.96 -12.25
N LEU A 29 10.58 1.38 -11.31
CA LEU A 29 9.13 1.48 -11.51
C LEU A 29 8.75 2.55 -12.53
N ILE A 30 9.42 3.72 -12.53
CA ILE A 30 9.21 4.72 -13.60
C ILE A 30 9.49 4.10 -14.97
N PHE A 31 10.61 3.38 -15.11
CA PHE A 31 10.97 2.74 -16.37
C PHE A 31 9.99 1.64 -16.76
N ALA A 32 9.62 0.76 -15.82
CA ALA A 32 8.70 -0.35 -16.07
C ALA A 32 7.29 0.09 -16.48
N PHE A 33 6.81 1.21 -15.94
CA PHE A 33 5.50 1.77 -16.27
C PHE A 33 5.54 2.75 -17.45
N SER A 34 6.71 3.08 -18.00
CA SER A 34 6.82 3.94 -19.18
C SER A 34 6.00 3.46 -20.39
N PRO A 35 5.88 2.15 -20.72
CA PRO A 35 5.08 1.70 -21.87
C PRO A 35 3.60 2.06 -21.75
N ILE A 36 3.07 2.16 -20.52
CA ILE A 36 1.69 2.56 -20.27
C ILE A 36 1.46 4.01 -20.69
N VAL A 37 2.43 4.90 -20.41
CA VAL A 37 2.41 6.29 -20.88
C VAL A 37 2.38 6.34 -22.41
N PHE A 38 3.19 5.51 -23.07
CA PHE A 38 3.17 5.42 -24.54
C PHE A 38 1.81 4.94 -25.07
N GLY A 39 1.21 3.92 -24.45
CA GLY A 39 -0.09 3.38 -24.84
C GLY A 39 -1.27 4.35 -24.62
N ILE A 40 -1.23 5.18 -23.57
CA ILE A 40 -2.27 6.18 -23.32
C ILE A 40 -2.12 7.37 -24.27
N SER A 41 -0.89 7.80 -24.56
CA SER A 41 -0.63 8.96 -25.43
C SER A 41 -1.12 8.81 -26.87
N SER A 42 -1.37 7.58 -27.34
CA SER A 42 -1.93 7.32 -28.67
C SER A 42 -3.47 7.37 -28.70
N GLN A 43 -4.13 7.57 -27.57
CA GLN A 43 -5.59 7.60 -27.47
C GLN A 43 -6.13 9.02 -27.67
N ASN A 44 -6.94 9.19 -28.72
CA ASN A 44 -7.61 10.47 -29.01
C ASN A 44 -9.09 10.48 -28.58
N ASN A 45 -9.65 9.33 -28.17
CA ASN A 45 -11.07 9.24 -27.82
C ASN A 45 -11.32 9.68 -26.37
N PRO A 46 -12.13 10.73 -26.12
CA PRO A 46 -12.36 11.26 -24.77
C PRO A 46 -13.06 10.26 -23.84
N ILE A 47 -13.88 9.34 -24.37
CA ILE A 47 -14.57 8.32 -23.57
C ILE A 47 -13.55 7.31 -23.03
N VAL A 48 -12.61 6.89 -23.89
CA VAL A 48 -11.54 5.97 -23.52
C VAL A 48 -10.61 6.61 -22.48
N LEU A 49 -10.26 7.89 -22.66
CA LEU A 49 -9.44 8.63 -21.70
C LEU A 49 -10.10 8.75 -20.32
N ARG A 50 -11.43 8.91 -20.24
CA ARG A 50 -12.15 8.90 -18.96
C ARG A 50 -12.11 7.55 -18.26
N ILE A 51 -12.24 6.45 -19.01
CA ILE A 51 -12.12 5.09 -18.45
C ILE A 51 -10.68 4.85 -17.95
N ILE A 52 -9.69 5.26 -18.74
CA ILE A 52 -8.28 5.18 -18.35
C ILE A 52 -8.03 6.01 -17.08
N ALA A 53 -8.57 7.22 -16.98
CA ALA A 53 -8.44 8.07 -15.79
C ALA A 53 -9.01 7.41 -14.52
N LEU A 54 -10.15 6.72 -14.63
CA LEU A 54 -10.71 5.93 -13.53
C LEU A 54 -9.78 4.80 -13.11
N ILE A 55 -9.22 4.04 -14.07
CA ILE A 55 -8.22 3.00 -13.77
C ILE A 55 -6.97 3.61 -13.13
N PHE A 56 -6.53 4.78 -13.63
CA PHE A 56 -5.36 5.49 -13.13
C PHE A 56 -5.53 5.96 -11.68
N SER A 57 -6.76 6.28 -11.25
CA SER A 57 -7.07 6.64 -9.86
C SER A 57 -6.84 5.49 -8.86
N LEU A 58 -6.71 4.24 -9.34
CA LEU A 58 -6.50 3.04 -8.53
C LEU A 58 -5.03 2.62 -8.41
N LEU A 59 -4.18 3.13 -9.31
CA LEU A 59 -2.74 2.90 -9.27
C LEU A 59 -2.06 3.28 -7.95
N PRO A 60 -2.47 4.34 -7.19
CA PRO A 60 -1.73 4.70 -5.97
C PRO A 60 -1.76 3.59 -4.92
N VAL A 61 -2.86 2.83 -4.82
CA VAL A 61 -2.95 1.68 -3.91
C VAL A 61 -2.02 0.56 -4.36
N GLN A 62 -2.04 0.21 -5.65
CA GLN A 62 -1.22 -0.88 -6.18
C GLN A 62 0.27 -0.58 -6.06
N LEU A 63 0.68 0.62 -6.50
CA LEU A 63 2.06 1.10 -6.38
C LEU A 63 2.46 1.19 -4.91
N GLY A 64 1.61 1.74 -4.05
CA GLY A 64 1.87 1.82 -2.61
C GLY A 64 2.11 0.45 -1.98
N ILE A 65 1.32 -0.57 -2.33
CA ILE A 65 1.54 -1.95 -1.86
C ILE A 65 2.89 -2.49 -2.34
N ILE A 66 3.24 -2.28 -3.61
CA ILE A 66 4.52 -2.72 -4.18
C ILE A 66 5.71 -2.11 -3.41
N PHE A 67 5.64 -0.83 -3.06
CA PHE A 67 6.69 -0.20 -2.24
C PHE A 67 6.66 -0.64 -0.78
N ALA A 68 5.47 -0.80 -0.20
CA ALA A 68 5.34 -1.17 1.20
C ALA A 68 5.83 -2.59 1.47
N LEU A 69 5.72 -3.50 0.50
CA LEU A 69 6.10 -4.91 0.64
C LEU A 69 7.53 -5.15 1.13
N PRO A 70 8.58 -4.73 0.41
CA PRO A 70 9.96 -4.94 0.86
C PRO A 70 10.23 -4.22 2.19
N VAL A 71 9.63 -3.05 2.40
CA VAL A 71 9.81 -2.29 3.64
C VAL A 71 9.16 -2.98 4.83
N MET A 72 7.98 -3.60 4.66
CA MET A 72 7.33 -4.42 5.71
C MET A 72 8.21 -5.61 6.15
N ILE A 73 8.95 -6.21 5.23
CA ILE A 73 9.90 -7.29 5.56
C ILE A 73 11.03 -6.74 6.43
N GLU A 74 11.59 -5.59 6.06
CA GLU A 74 12.66 -4.97 6.83
C GLU A 74 12.16 -4.53 8.22
N SER A 75 11.01 -3.88 8.30
CA SER A 75 10.53 -3.24 9.55
C SER A 75 9.82 -4.18 10.53
N PHE A 76 9.18 -5.27 10.05
CA PHE A 76 8.52 -6.24 10.92
C PHE A 76 9.29 -7.55 11.00
N TYR A 77 9.62 -8.17 9.87
CA TYR A 77 10.19 -9.51 9.89
C TYR A 77 11.65 -9.53 10.36
N ARG A 78 12.50 -8.67 9.79
CA ARG A 78 13.92 -8.61 10.19
C ARG A 78 14.08 -8.08 11.60
N GLU A 79 13.33 -7.06 11.98
CA GLU A 79 13.34 -6.56 13.36
C GLU A 79 12.83 -7.58 14.38
N LYS A 80 11.88 -8.44 13.99
CA LYS A 80 11.43 -9.56 14.82
C LYS A 80 12.57 -10.56 15.05
N ILE A 81 13.22 -11.02 13.98
CA ILE A 81 14.33 -11.99 14.07
C ILE A 81 15.53 -11.42 14.83
N ASN A 82 15.83 -10.13 14.65
CA ASN A 82 16.94 -9.47 15.32
C ASN A 82 16.64 -9.12 16.79
N GLY A 83 15.49 -9.54 17.35
CA GLY A 83 15.07 -9.23 18.72
C GLY A 83 14.73 -7.76 18.97
N SER A 84 14.79 -6.89 17.97
CA SER A 84 14.53 -5.45 18.13
C SER A 84 13.10 -5.17 18.57
N ILE A 85 12.12 -5.95 18.08
CA ILE A 85 10.72 -5.86 18.52
C ILE A 85 10.57 -6.26 19.99
N GLU A 86 11.33 -7.26 20.46
CA GLU A 86 11.31 -7.70 21.86
C GLU A 86 11.85 -6.59 22.78
N TYR A 87 12.99 -5.98 22.42
CA TYR A 87 13.54 -4.84 23.16
C TYR A 87 12.54 -3.68 23.24
N MET A 88 11.83 -3.35 22.14
CA MET A 88 10.81 -2.29 22.14
C MET A 88 9.62 -2.63 23.04
N LEU A 89 9.15 -3.89 23.03
CA LEU A 89 8.07 -4.35 23.89
C LEU A 89 8.48 -4.36 25.38
N GLY A 90 9.76 -4.57 25.68
CA GLY A 90 10.32 -4.51 27.03
C GLY A 90 10.42 -3.10 27.61
N TYR A 91 10.57 -2.07 26.78
CA TYR A 91 10.80 -0.68 27.19
C TYR A 91 9.53 0.19 27.39
N ASN A 92 8.35 -0.43 27.62
CA ASN A 92 7.04 0.20 27.81
C ASN A 92 6.27 0.64 26.53
N LEU A 93 6.44 -0.06 25.40
CA LEU A 93 5.51 0.06 24.27
C LEU A 93 4.50 -1.08 24.31
N SER A 94 3.21 -0.75 24.17
CA SER A 94 2.20 -1.77 23.92
C SER A 94 2.31 -2.30 22.49
N LEU A 95 1.92 -3.55 22.29
CA LEU A 95 1.89 -4.17 20.97
C LEU A 95 1.00 -3.39 19.99
N LYS A 96 -0.08 -2.78 20.50
CA LYS A 96 -0.97 -1.90 19.73
C LYS A 96 -0.27 -0.60 19.30
N GLU A 97 0.46 0.06 20.20
CA GLU A 97 1.20 1.29 19.87
C GLU A 97 2.32 1.03 18.87
N LEU A 98 3.04 -0.09 19.02
CA LEU A 98 4.08 -0.50 18.08
C LEU A 98 3.50 -0.78 16.70
N TRP A 99 2.44 -1.58 16.63
CA TRP A 99 1.75 -1.90 15.38
C TRP A 99 1.21 -0.64 14.70
N LEU A 100 0.49 0.23 15.43
CA LEU A 100 -0.05 1.48 14.89
C LEU A 100 1.04 2.42 14.39
N GLY A 101 2.11 2.64 15.17
CA GLY A 101 3.16 3.57 14.78
C GLY A 101 3.92 3.10 13.53
N LYS A 102 4.26 1.80 13.47
CA LYS A 102 4.92 1.23 12.28
C LYS A 102 4.02 1.24 11.06
N THR A 103 2.78 0.77 11.18
CA THR A 103 1.84 0.75 10.05
C THR A 103 1.56 2.14 9.51
N LEU A 104 1.36 3.15 10.38
CA LEU A 104 1.17 4.53 9.96
C LEU A 104 2.39 5.08 9.21
N GLY A 105 3.61 4.85 9.71
CA GLY A 105 4.83 5.30 9.03
C GLY A 105 4.97 4.70 7.62
N LEU A 106 4.76 3.39 7.50
CA LEU A 106 4.82 2.70 6.22
C LEU A 106 3.74 3.15 5.24
N THR A 107 2.52 3.37 5.73
CA THR A 107 1.38 3.80 4.90
C THR A 107 1.58 5.22 4.38
N MET A 108 2.03 6.14 5.24
CA MET A 108 2.35 7.50 4.83
C MET A 108 3.48 7.52 3.79
N GLY A 109 4.59 6.81 4.04
CA GLY A 109 5.73 6.79 3.14
C GLY A 109 5.39 6.18 1.77
N SER A 110 4.72 5.03 1.77
CA SER A 110 4.31 4.36 0.53
C SER A 110 3.26 5.15 -0.25
N TYR A 111 2.32 5.80 0.43
CA TYR A 111 1.32 6.67 -0.21
C TYR A 111 1.95 7.91 -0.83
N LEU A 112 2.86 8.59 -0.12
CA LEU A 112 3.56 9.77 -0.68
C LEU A 112 4.34 9.42 -1.95
N ILE A 113 5.04 8.29 -1.95
CA ILE A 113 5.77 7.81 -3.12
C ILE A 113 4.83 7.46 -4.28
N SER A 114 3.70 6.80 -3.98
CA SER A 114 2.76 6.41 -5.03
C SER A 114 2.09 7.63 -5.66
N VAL A 115 1.75 8.65 -4.87
CA VAL A 115 1.25 9.95 -5.37
C VAL A 115 2.31 10.65 -6.22
N LEU A 116 3.57 10.69 -5.77
CA LEU A 116 4.67 11.28 -6.54
C LEU A 116 4.83 10.61 -7.91
N LEU A 117 4.75 9.27 -7.99
CA LEU A 117 4.79 8.56 -9.27
C LEU A 117 3.65 8.96 -10.20
N ILE A 118 2.44 9.09 -9.68
CA ILE A 118 1.26 9.48 -10.47
C ILE A 118 1.42 10.89 -11.03
N ILE A 119 1.98 11.81 -10.23
CA ILE A 119 2.28 13.17 -10.68
C ILE A 119 3.32 13.11 -11.82
N ILE A 120 4.40 12.35 -11.67
CA ILE A 120 5.42 12.18 -12.70
C ILE A 120 4.82 11.59 -13.98
N PHE A 121 3.96 10.58 -13.89
CA PHE A 121 3.30 10.00 -15.07
C PHE A 121 2.37 11.01 -15.76
N ASN A 122 1.65 11.83 -15.00
CA ASN A 122 0.82 12.90 -15.58
C ASN A 122 1.66 13.96 -16.29
N ILE A 123 2.81 14.36 -15.72
CA ILE A 123 3.74 15.30 -16.36
C ILE A 123 4.30 14.70 -17.65
N ALA A 124 4.67 13.41 -17.64
CA ALA A 124 5.17 12.73 -18.83
C ALA A 124 4.11 12.66 -19.96
N LEU A 125 2.84 12.43 -19.61
CA LEU A 125 1.72 12.45 -20.57
C LEU A 125 1.45 13.86 -21.12
N LEU A 126 1.53 14.88 -20.26
CA LEU A 126 1.39 16.27 -20.67
C LEU A 126 2.45 16.62 -21.71
N TYR A 127 3.73 16.30 -21.44
CA TYR A 127 4.83 16.61 -22.36
C TYR A 127 4.70 15.89 -23.70
N LYS A 128 4.22 14.64 -23.69
CA LYS A 128 4.20 13.80 -24.90
C LYS A 128 2.99 14.07 -25.80
N SER A 129 1.80 14.22 -25.22
CA SER A 129 0.55 14.27 -25.98
C SER A 129 -0.35 15.44 -25.61
N ASN A 130 0.11 16.37 -24.76
CA ASN A 130 -0.70 17.46 -24.19
C ASN A 130 -1.98 16.97 -23.48
N ILE A 131 -1.97 15.72 -23.00
CA ILE A 131 -3.09 15.11 -22.27
C ILE A 131 -2.77 15.19 -20.78
N LEU A 132 -3.66 15.83 -20.02
CA LEU A 132 -3.59 15.87 -18.56
C LEU A 132 -4.67 14.95 -17.99
N LEU A 133 -4.30 13.72 -17.61
CA LEU A 133 -5.26 12.71 -17.11
C LEU A 133 -6.06 13.21 -15.90
N LEU A 134 -5.44 13.99 -15.01
CA LEU A 134 -6.14 14.58 -13.85
C LEU A 134 -7.30 15.51 -14.25
N GLN A 135 -7.31 16.11 -15.45
CA GLN A 135 -8.47 16.90 -15.91
C GLN A 135 -9.70 16.03 -16.18
N PHE A 136 -9.48 14.75 -16.50
CA PHE A 136 -10.55 13.77 -16.71
C PHE A 136 -11.01 13.12 -15.40
N PHE A 137 -10.43 13.49 -14.25
CA PHE A 137 -10.85 12.99 -12.96
C PHE A 137 -12.20 13.60 -12.61
N GLY A 138 -13.21 12.74 -12.49
CA GLY A 138 -14.46 13.12 -11.84
C GLY A 138 -14.28 13.27 -10.33
N PHE A 139 -15.29 13.81 -9.65
CA PHE A 139 -15.34 13.93 -8.19
C PHE A 139 -14.95 12.62 -7.47
N PHE A 140 -15.47 11.49 -7.97
CA PHE A 140 -15.19 10.14 -7.49
C PHE A 140 -13.70 9.74 -7.57
N ALA A 141 -12.99 10.11 -8.63
CA ALA A 141 -11.57 9.81 -8.77
C ALA A 141 -10.72 10.59 -7.74
N TYR A 142 -11.10 11.83 -7.43
CA TYR A 142 -10.45 12.62 -6.37
C TYR A 142 -10.73 12.06 -4.97
N LEU A 143 -11.98 11.67 -4.70
CA LEU A 143 -12.35 10.97 -3.47
C LEU A 143 -11.52 9.69 -3.28
N ASN A 144 -11.38 8.93 -4.36
CA ASN A 144 -10.61 7.69 -4.33
C ASN A 144 -9.14 7.95 -4.02
N LEU A 145 -8.52 8.90 -4.74
CA LEU A 145 -7.12 9.23 -4.55
C LEU A 145 -6.84 9.76 -3.14
N LEU A 146 -7.63 10.71 -2.63
CA LEU A 146 -7.34 11.39 -1.37
C LEU A 146 -7.77 10.63 -0.11
N ILE A 147 -8.87 9.87 -0.17
CA ILE A 147 -9.48 9.27 1.02
C ILE A 147 -9.43 7.75 0.96
N LEU A 148 -9.99 7.14 -0.09
CA LEU A 148 -10.08 5.68 -0.14
C LEU A 148 -8.71 5.03 -0.28
N SER A 149 -7.79 5.61 -1.05
CA SER A 149 -6.48 5.02 -1.30
C SER A 149 -5.58 4.97 -0.06
N PRO A 150 -5.42 6.01 0.78
CA PRO A 150 -4.64 5.89 2.01
C PRO A 150 -5.30 4.94 3.02
N ILE A 151 -6.64 4.91 3.10
CA ILE A 151 -7.37 3.99 3.98
C ILE A 151 -7.18 2.54 3.51
N ALA A 152 -7.25 2.29 2.20
CA ALA A 152 -7.02 0.97 1.62
C ALA A 152 -5.58 0.50 1.86
N LEU A 153 -4.59 1.38 1.65
CA LEU A 153 -3.19 1.09 1.96
C LEU A 153 -3.00 0.76 3.44
N PHE A 154 -3.59 1.56 4.34
CA PHE A 154 -3.56 1.30 5.77
C PHE A 154 -4.18 -0.04 6.12
N SER A 155 -5.32 -0.38 5.54
CA SER A 155 -5.97 -1.66 5.77
C SER A 155 -5.12 -2.84 5.31
N VAL A 156 -4.51 -2.76 4.13
CA VAL A 156 -3.67 -3.82 3.57
C VAL A 156 -2.39 -3.98 4.40
N ILE A 157 -1.64 -2.89 4.60
CA ILE A 157 -0.39 -2.90 5.39
C ILE A 157 -0.68 -3.33 6.84
N GLY A 158 -1.78 -2.86 7.41
CA GLY A 158 -2.25 -3.24 8.74
C GLY A 158 -2.53 -4.74 8.87
N PHE A 159 -3.23 -5.31 7.90
CA PHE A 159 -3.48 -6.75 7.86
C PHE A 159 -2.19 -7.57 7.72
N PHE A 160 -1.33 -7.22 6.75
CA PHE A 160 -0.11 -7.98 6.50
C PHE A 160 0.92 -7.84 7.62
N SER A 161 1.07 -6.66 8.22
CA SER A 161 1.94 -6.47 9.38
C SER A 161 1.55 -7.37 10.56
N MET A 162 0.26 -7.56 10.83
CA MET A 162 -0.21 -8.53 11.83
C MET A 162 0.22 -9.96 11.49
N LEU A 163 0.10 -10.36 10.22
CA LEU A 163 0.56 -11.68 9.77
C LEU A 163 2.07 -11.85 9.92
N TYR A 164 2.88 -10.82 9.61
CA TYR A 164 4.33 -10.86 9.82
C TYR A 164 4.71 -10.97 11.30
N MET A 165 3.94 -10.36 12.20
CA MET A 165 4.15 -10.53 13.65
C MET A 165 3.76 -11.93 14.12
N LEU A 166 2.72 -12.54 13.54
CA LEU A 166 2.19 -13.84 13.97
C LEU A 166 3.02 -15.03 13.46
N PHE A 167 3.45 -15.01 12.20
CA PHE A 167 4.17 -16.13 11.60
C PHE A 167 5.68 -16.02 11.78
N ARG A 168 6.35 -17.17 11.89
CA ARG A 168 7.82 -17.27 11.89
C ARG A 168 8.42 -17.19 10.48
N ASN A 169 7.71 -17.69 9.48
CA ASN A 169 8.19 -17.70 8.10
C ASN A 169 7.61 -16.51 7.33
N TYR A 170 8.46 -15.60 6.85
CA TYR A 170 8.04 -14.45 6.04
C TYR A 170 7.34 -14.85 4.73
N GLN A 171 7.56 -16.08 4.26
CA GLN A 171 6.95 -16.62 3.04
C GLN A 171 5.44 -16.80 3.17
N ILE A 172 4.91 -17.12 4.36
CA ILE A 172 3.47 -17.36 4.56
C ILE A 172 2.66 -16.07 4.30
N PRO A 173 2.97 -14.92 4.93
CA PRO A 173 2.33 -13.65 4.59
C PRO A 173 2.43 -13.29 3.10
N HIS A 174 3.54 -13.61 2.44
CA HIS A 174 3.71 -13.37 0.99
C HIS A 174 2.78 -14.24 0.16
N TYR A 175 2.69 -15.54 0.43
CA TYR A 175 1.78 -16.42 -0.30
C TYR A 175 0.33 -16.00 -0.13
N ILE A 176 -0.05 -15.57 1.08
CA ILE A 176 -1.38 -15.01 1.34
C ILE A 176 -1.60 -13.74 0.52
N LEU A 177 -0.61 -12.85 0.46
CA LEU A 177 -0.69 -11.63 -0.34
C LEU A 177 -0.86 -11.94 -1.82
N PHE A 178 -0.03 -12.84 -2.37
CA PHE A 178 -0.14 -13.26 -3.75
C PHE A 178 -1.51 -13.88 -4.03
N ALA A 179 -1.98 -14.80 -3.19
CA ALA A 179 -3.31 -15.40 -3.34
C ALA A 179 -4.42 -14.33 -3.34
N LEU A 180 -4.33 -13.32 -2.46
CA LEU A 180 -5.30 -12.22 -2.37
C LEU A 180 -5.25 -11.34 -3.64
N VAL A 181 -4.07 -10.96 -4.11
CA VAL A 181 -3.92 -10.18 -5.34
C VAL A 181 -4.44 -10.95 -6.55
N PHE A 182 -4.05 -12.20 -6.74
CA PHE A 182 -4.51 -13.02 -7.88
C PHE A 182 -6.01 -13.32 -7.83
N SER A 183 -6.56 -13.61 -6.65
CA SER A 183 -8.01 -13.78 -6.49
C SER A 183 -8.78 -12.50 -6.79
N SER A 184 -8.24 -11.33 -6.44
CA SER A 184 -8.84 -10.04 -6.79
C SER A 184 -8.88 -9.82 -8.31
N PHE A 185 -7.79 -10.12 -9.03
CA PHE A 185 -7.78 -10.06 -10.50
C PHE A 185 -8.79 -11.02 -11.12
N PHE A 186 -8.87 -12.24 -10.60
CA PHE A 186 -9.86 -13.23 -11.05
C PHE A 186 -11.29 -12.73 -10.83
N LEU A 187 -11.61 -12.21 -9.64
CA LEU A 187 -12.92 -11.65 -9.33
C LEU A 187 -13.28 -10.46 -10.23
N ILE A 188 -12.36 -9.52 -10.44
CA ILE A 188 -12.58 -8.37 -11.32
C ILE A 188 -12.87 -8.83 -12.76
N SER A 189 -12.13 -9.83 -13.25
CA SER A 189 -12.33 -10.37 -14.60
C SER A 189 -13.71 -11.01 -14.79
N LYS A 190 -14.25 -11.63 -13.73
CA LYS A 190 -15.57 -12.28 -13.72
C LYS A 190 -16.72 -11.32 -13.52
N LEU A 191 -16.57 -10.36 -12.60
CA LEU A 191 -17.62 -9.42 -12.21
C LEU A 191 -17.88 -8.36 -13.29
N LYS A 192 -16.91 -8.08 -14.18
CA LYS A 192 -17.01 -7.09 -15.27
C LYS A 192 -17.77 -5.83 -14.83
N PRO A 193 -17.25 -5.09 -13.83
CA PRO A 193 -17.97 -3.97 -13.23
C PRO A 193 -18.38 -2.97 -14.32
N ARG A 194 -19.69 -2.80 -14.49
CA ARG A 194 -20.29 -1.97 -15.54
C ARG A 194 -20.20 -0.47 -15.27
N SER A 195 -19.95 -0.07 -14.02
CA SER A 195 -19.88 1.34 -13.62
C SER A 195 -18.77 1.58 -12.59
N PRO A 196 -18.21 2.80 -12.54
CA PRO A 196 -17.22 3.18 -11.54
C PRO A 196 -17.77 3.04 -10.11
N MET A 197 -19.06 3.31 -9.91
CA MET A 197 -19.71 3.21 -8.60
C MET A 197 -19.71 1.78 -8.06
N VAL A 198 -19.94 0.77 -8.91
CA VAL A 198 -19.85 -0.65 -8.50
C VAL A 198 -18.42 -1.00 -8.07
N PHE A 199 -17.42 -0.45 -8.74
CA PHE A 199 -16.02 -0.69 -8.38
C PHE A 199 -15.66 -0.10 -7.02
N GLU A 200 -16.12 1.12 -6.72
CA GLU A 200 -15.91 1.75 -5.41
C GLU A 200 -16.58 1.00 -4.28
N ILE A 201 -17.81 0.50 -4.50
CA ILE A 201 -18.49 -0.33 -3.50
C ILE A 201 -17.68 -1.60 -3.22
N ILE A 202 -17.15 -2.26 -4.25
CA ILE A 202 -16.29 -3.44 -4.08
C ILE A 202 -15.04 -3.10 -3.28
N LEU A 203 -14.39 -1.95 -3.55
CA LEU A 203 -13.24 -1.49 -2.77
C LEU A 203 -13.60 -1.24 -1.31
N ILE A 204 -14.69 -0.52 -1.03
CA ILE A 204 -15.15 -0.23 0.33
C ILE A 204 -15.44 -1.53 1.07
N CYS A 205 -16.14 -2.48 0.43
CA CYS A 205 -16.36 -3.81 1.00
C CYS A 205 -15.04 -4.55 1.28
N GLY A 206 -14.08 -4.49 0.36
CA GLY A 206 -12.75 -5.10 0.54
C GLY A 206 -11.99 -4.51 1.74
N ILE A 207 -12.01 -3.18 1.88
CA ILE A 207 -11.43 -2.47 3.03
C ILE A 207 -12.12 -2.92 4.32
N ALA A 208 -13.46 -2.94 4.33
CA ALA A 208 -14.23 -3.36 5.49
C ALA A 208 -13.90 -4.81 5.90
N ILE A 209 -13.80 -5.73 4.95
CA ILE A 209 -13.42 -7.13 5.19
C ILE A 209 -12.00 -7.21 5.76
N LEU A 210 -11.04 -6.50 5.18
CA LEU A 210 -9.68 -6.52 5.69
C LEU A 210 -9.58 -5.97 7.12
N ILE A 211 -10.27 -4.87 7.43
CA ILE A 211 -10.31 -4.30 8.78
C ILE A 211 -10.96 -5.28 9.76
N THR A 212 -12.08 -5.90 9.42
CA THR A 212 -12.74 -6.86 10.32
C THR A 212 -11.88 -8.09 10.57
N VAL A 213 -11.25 -8.64 9.53
CA VAL A 213 -10.32 -9.76 9.67
C VAL A 213 -9.10 -9.36 10.50
N SER A 214 -8.53 -8.16 10.30
CA SER A 214 -7.47 -7.62 11.15
C SER A 214 -7.90 -7.54 12.61
N PHE A 215 -9.13 -7.10 12.89
CA PHE A 215 -9.63 -7.03 14.26
C PHE A 215 -9.76 -8.42 14.91
N ILE A 216 -10.22 -9.42 14.14
CA ILE A 216 -10.29 -10.82 14.60
C ILE A 216 -8.88 -11.34 14.90
N ILE A 217 -7.92 -11.12 14.00
CA ILE A 217 -6.53 -11.56 14.18
C ILE A 217 -5.88 -10.87 15.39
N ALA A 218 -6.16 -9.58 15.60
CA ALA A 218 -5.63 -8.82 16.73
C ALA A 218 -5.98 -9.46 18.08
N HIS A 219 -7.12 -10.15 18.19
CA HIS A 219 -7.50 -10.87 19.40
C HIS A 219 -6.57 -12.07 19.69
N PHE A 220 -5.98 -12.67 18.65
CA PHE A 220 -5.09 -13.83 18.77
C PHE A 220 -3.61 -13.46 18.90
N ILE A 221 -3.25 -12.18 18.82
CA ILE A 221 -1.88 -11.70 18.94
C ILE A 221 -1.61 -11.29 20.39
N THR A 222 -0.94 -12.18 21.13
CA THR A 222 -0.38 -11.89 22.47
C THR A 222 1.11 -11.58 22.37
N ARG A 223 1.64 -10.82 23.34
CA ARG A 223 3.09 -10.50 23.38
C ARG A 223 3.94 -11.77 23.37
N GLU A 224 3.56 -12.76 24.17
CA GLU A 224 4.23 -14.04 24.28
C GLU A 224 4.31 -14.77 22.94
N ARG A 225 3.19 -14.82 22.19
CA ARG A 225 3.16 -15.50 20.89
C ARG A 225 4.06 -14.81 19.85
N VAL A 226 4.19 -13.49 19.89
CA VAL A 226 5.08 -12.76 18.98
C VAL A 226 6.55 -13.03 19.30
N ILE A 227 6.92 -13.09 20.58
CA ILE A 227 8.29 -13.37 21.02
C ILE A 227 8.65 -14.83 20.72
N LEU A 228 7.81 -15.78 21.13
CA LEU A 228 8.03 -17.22 20.91
C LEU A 228 8.06 -17.65 19.43
N SER A 229 7.55 -16.82 18.52
CA SER A 229 7.61 -17.10 17.09
C SER A 229 8.84 -16.49 16.40
N ALA A 230 9.68 -15.77 17.14
CA ALA A 230 11.00 -15.32 16.67
C ALA A 230 12.08 -16.41 16.88
N ASP A 231 11.95 -17.21 17.95
CA ASP A 231 12.79 -18.37 18.28
C ASP A 231 12.54 -19.58 17.34
#